data_AF-A0A960MZ06-F1
#
_entry.id   AF-A0A960MZ06-F1
#
_cell.length_a   1.000
_cell.length_b   1.000
_cell.length_c   1.000
_cell.angle_alpha   90.00
_cell.angle_beta   90.00
_cell.angle_gamma   90.00
#
_symmetry.space_group_name_H-M   'P 1'
#
loop_
_entity.id
_entity.type
_entity.pdbx_description
1 polymer ?
#
loop_
_entity_poly.entity_id
_entity_poly.type
_entity_poly.pdbx_seq_one_letter_code
_entity_poly.pdbx_strand_id
1 'polypeptide(L)'
;MLRPHSILGPAAVLLILSVTHGGSAAPATDSLSPKETVFFETHIRPALIEHCYKCHSEEAGKRKGGLWLDRRAGWATGGDNGPAIIP
;
A
#
# COMPACT_ATOMS: atom_id res chain seq x y z
N MET A 1 -3.49 -16.77 -58.35
CA MET A 1 -2.50 -17.80 -57.99
C MET A 1 -2.56 -17.98 -56.48
N LEU A 2 -3.61 -18.59 -55.94
CA LEU A 2 -3.77 -20.02 -55.59
C LEU A 2 -2.61 -20.59 -54.75
N ARG A 3 -2.99 -21.01 -53.53
CA ARG A 3 -2.21 -21.42 -52.32
C ARG A 3 -1.44 -22.74 -52.54
N PRO A 4 -0.46 -23.09 -51.68
CA PRO A 4 -0.80 -23.94 -50.51
C PRO A 4 0.03 -23.63 -49.23
N HIS A 5 -0.59 -23.46 -48.07
CA HIS A 5 -0.72 -24.47 -46.99
C HIS A 5 0.50 -25.36 -46.76
N SER A 6 1.29 -25.04 -45.72
CA SER A 6 1.97 -26.06 -44.91
C SER A 6 1.32 -26.08 -43.53
N ILE A 7 0.58 -27.16 -43.35
CA ILE A 7 -0.01 -27.73 -42.15
C ILE A 7 1.07 -28.52 -41.40
N LEU A 8 0.84 -28.73 -40.09
CA LEU A 8 1.45 -29.72 -39.19
C LEU A 8 2.78 -29.28 -38.50
N GLY A 9 2.91 -29.29 -37.16
CA GLY A 9 2.12 -30.00 -36.15
C GLY A 9 2.41 -29.59 -34.70
N PRO A 10 1.86 -30.34 -33.72
CA PRO A 10 1.72 -29.96 -32.33
C PRO A 10 2.77 -30.64 -31.43
N ALA A 11 3.59 -29.86 -30.74
CA ALA A 11 4.37 -30.25 -29.55
C ALA A 11 5.32 -29.06 -29.29
N ALA A 12 5.40 -28.44 -28.13
CA ALA A 12 5.40 -29.03 -26.82
C ALA A 12 4.84 -28.03 -25.82
N VAL A 13 3.73 -28.41 -25.20
CA VAL A 13 3.33 -27.87 -23.91
C VAL A 13 4.38 -28.36 -22.91
N LEU A 14 5.45 -27.59 -22.70
CA LEU A 14 6.36 -27.82 -21.58
C LEU A 14 5.70 -27.20 -20.34
N LEU A 15 4.98 -28.07 -19.64
CA LEU A 15 4.36 -27.85 -18.34
C LEU A 15 5.49 -27.68 -17.31
N ILE A 16 5.99 -26.46 -17.13
CA ILE A 16 6.92 -26.16 -16.03
C ILE A 16 6.05 -26.05 -14.77
N LEU A 17 5.96 -27.15 -14.01
CA LEU A 17 5.51 -27.13 -12.62
C LEU A 17 6.52 -26.30 -11.82
N SER A 18 6.31 -24.98 -11.77
CA SER A 18 6.98 -24.15 -10.78
C SER A 18 6.40 -24.52 -9.42
N VAL A 19 7.19 -25.26 -8.65
CA VAL A 19 6.99 -25.55 -7.24
C VAL A 19 6.69 -24.24 -6.51
N THR A 20 5.43 -24.05 -6.14
CA THR A 20 5.01 -22.96 -5.26
C THR A 20 5.56 -23.27 -3.87
N HIS A 21 6.69 -22.66 -3.53
CA HIS A 21 7.16 -22.63 -2.15
C HIS A 21 6.10 -21.89 -1.34
N GLY A 22 5.32 -22.66 -0.57
CA GLY A 22 4.41 -22.14 0.44
C GLY A 22 5.21 -21.50 1.55
N GLY A 23 5.57 -20.23 1.37
CA GLY A 23 6.03 -19.36 2.43
C GLY A 23 4.90 -19.19 3.43
N SER A 24 5.00 -19.88 4.57
CA SER A 24 4.13 -19.65 5.72
C SER A 24 4.39 -18.23 6.22
N ALA A 25 3.58 -17.27 5.77
CA ALA A 25 3.54 -15.94 6.35
C ALA A 25 3.01 -16.09 7.78
N ALA A 26 3.87 -15.87 8.76
CA ALA A 26 3.43 -15.66 10.14
C ALA A 26 2.33 -14.57 10.13
N PRO A 27 1.30 -14.67 10.99
CA PRO A 27 0.28 -13.64 11.05
C PRO A 27 0.95 -12.31 11.43
N ALA A 28 0.92 -11.35 10.51
CA ALA A 28 1.28 -9.97 10.81
C ALA A 28 0.32 -9.50 11.92
N THR A 29 0.84 -9.30 13.13
CA THR A 29 0.11 -8.67 14.22
C THR A 29 0.05 -7.16 13.96
N ASP A 30 -0.62 -6.77 12.88
CA ASP A 30 -0.78 -5.38 12.43
C ASP A 30 -1.90 -4.63 13.15
N SER A 31 -2.55 -5.26 14.13
CA SER A 31 -3.60 -4.62 14.92
C SER A 31 -3.04 -4.00 16.20
N LEU A 32 -3.29 -2.71 16.39
CA LEU A 32 -3.05 -2.03 17.66
C LEU A 32 -3.85 -2.73 18.78
N SER A 33 -3.25 -2.85 19.95
CA SER A 33 -3.98 -3.23 21.16
C SER A 33 -5.05 -2.19 21.50
N PRO A 34 -6.07 -2.55 22.30
CA PRO A 34 -7.08 -1.59 22.76
C PRO A 34 -6.47 -0.37 23.48
N LYS A 35 -5.41 -0.58 24.27
CA LYS A 35 -4.71 0.50 24.99
C LYS A 35 -4.02 1.48 24.03
N GLU A 36 -3.34 0.97 23.00
CA GLU A 36 -2.69 1.81 21.99
C GLU A 36 -3.71 2.61 21.18
N THR A 37 -4.84 1.98 20.83
CA THR A 37 -5.94 2.66 20.14
C THR A 37 -6.50 3.80 20.99
N VAL A 38 -6.81 3.55 22.27
CA VAL A 38 -7.29 4.59 23.18
C VAL A 38 -6.28 5.74 23.29
N PHE A 39 -5.00 5.43 23.45
CA PHE A 39 -3.96 6.46 23.54
C PHE A 39 -3.88 7.32 22.26
N PHE A 40 -3.88 6.68 21.08
CA PHE A 40 -3.85 7.39 19.82
C PHE A 40 -5.06 8.33 19.66
N GLU A 41 -6.26 7.83 19.94
CA GLU A 41 -7.50 8.61 19.76
C GLU A 41 -7.64 9.76 20.75
N THR A 42 -7.12 9.61 21.98
CA THR A 42 -7.27 10.61 23.04
C THR A 42 -6.12 11.61 23.14
N HIS A 43 -4.94 11.29 22.61
CA HIS A 43 -3.74 12.14 22.75
C HIS A 43 -3.14 12.51 21.40
N ILE A 44 -3.01 11.57 20.47
CA ILE A 44 -2.30 11.80 19.20
C ILE A 44 -3.20 12.47 18.17
N ARG A 45 -4.40 11.93 17.92
CA ARG A 45 -5.32 12.51 16.93
C ARG A 45 -5.70 13.96 17.26
N PRO A 46 -6.02 14.35 18.51
CA PRO A 46 -6.32 15.74 18.84
C PRO A 46 -5.16 16.69 18.51
N ALA A 47 -3.92 16.30 18.82
CA ALA A 47 -2.74 17.11 18.48
C ALA A 47 -2.57 17.28 16.97
N LEU A 48 -2.82 16.23 16.17
CA LEU A 48 -2.78 16.32 14.71
C LEU A 48 -3.89 17.24 14.16
N ILE A 49 -5.09 17.18 14.72
CA ILE A 49 -6.20 18.06 14.34
C ILE A 49 -5.84 19.52 14.62
N GLU A 50 -5.35 19.82 15.82
CA GLU A 50 -5.05 21.18 16.27
C GLU A 50 -3.90 21.81 15.48
N HIS A 51 -2.84 21.03 15.22
CA HIS A 51 -1.58 21.60 14.73
C HIS A 51 -1.27 21.28 13.26
N CYS A 52 -1.82 20.21 12.69
CA CYS A 52 -1.38 19.68 11.39
C CYS A 52 -2.47 19.72 10.31
N TYR A 53 -3.70 19.32 10.65
CA TYR A 53 -4.75 19.06 9.66
C TYR A 53 -5.17 20.30 8.86
N LYS A 54 -5.07 21.50 9.44
CA LYS A 54 -5.31 22.77 8.73
C LYS A 54 -4.56 22.87 7.38
N CYS A 55 -3.43 22.18 7.22
CA CYS A 55 -2.64 22.17 5.98
C CYS A 55 -2.39 20.77 5.37
N HIS A 56 -2.73 19.68 6.06
CA HIS A 56 -2.36 18.31 5.69
C HIS A 56 -3.52 17.30 5.84
N SER A 57 -4.76 17.74 5.66
CA SER A 57 -5.95 16.88 5.73
C SER A 57 -6.90 17.08 4.56
N GLU A 58 -7.56 15.99 4.19
CA GLU A 58 -8.54 15.93 3.11
C GLU A 58 -9.72 16.85 3.41
N GLU A 59 -10.17 16.90 4.66
CA GLU A 59 -11.20 17.82 5.13
C GLU A 59 -10.82 19.29 4.90
N ALA A 60 -9.56 19.67 5.14
CA ALA A 60 -9.08 21.02 4.88
C ALA A 60 -8.90 21.32 3.38
N GLY A 61 -9.04 20.31 2.51
CA GLY A 61 -8.78 20.38 1.07
C GLY A 61 -7.33 20.75 0.75
N LYS A 62 -6.40 20.54 1.70
CA LYS A 62 -5.03 21.05 1.63
C LYS A 62 -4.02 19.96 1.93
N ARG A 63 -3.00 19.92 1.09
CA ARG A 63 -1.88 18.98 1.19
C ARG A 63 -0.56 19.69 0.93
N LYS A 64 -0.13 20.54 1.86
CA LYS A 64 1.16 21.24 1.71
C LYS A 64 2.31 20.23 1.63
N GLY A 65 3.30 20.49 0.78
CA GLY A 65 4.45 19.60 0.59
C GLY A 65 4.06 18.16 0.21
N GLY A 66 2.94 17.97 -0.49
CA GLY A 66 2.52 16.65 -0.99
C GLY A 66 2.03 15.65 0.09
N LEU A 67 2.02 16.03 1.36
CA LEU A 67 1.79 15.11 2.49
C LEU A 67 0.37 15.14 3.07
N TRP A 68 -0.25 13.96 3.17
CA TRP A 68 -1.51 13.71 3.89
C TRP A 68 -1.24 13.03 5.23
N LEU A 69 -1.80 13.55 6.33
CA LEU A 69 -1.59 13.02 7.69
C LEU A 69 -2.85 12.40 8.32
N ASP A 70 -4.01 12.54 7.70
CA ASP A 70 -5.31 12.10 8.22
C ASP A 70 -5.77 10.74 7.67
N ARG A 71 -5.02 10.15 6.74
CA ARG A 71 -5.34 8.87 6.09
C ARG A 71 -4.12 7.99 5.92
N ARG A 72 -4.28 6.68 6.15
CA ARG A 72 -3.20 5.67 6.07
C ARG A 72 -2.38 5.76 4.78
N ALA A 73 -3.05 5.87 3.62
CA ALA A 73 -2.38 5.95 2.33
C ALA A 73 -1.44 7.17 2.23
N GLY A 74 -1.79 8.27 2.90
CA GLY A 74 -0.96 9.46 3.00
C GLY A 74 0.41 9.19 3.62
N TRP A 75 0.40 8.54 4.78
CA TRP A 75 1.60 8.13 5.49
C TRP A 75 2.46 7.16 4.68
N ALA A 76 1.84 6.19 4.01
CA ALA A 76 2.56 5.20 3.20
C ALA A 76 3.23 5.82 1.96
N THR A 77 2.61 6.84 1.34
CA THR A 77 3.19 7.53 0.17
C THR A 77 4.26 8.55 0.56
N GLY A 78 4.08 9.26 1.67
CA GLY A 78 4.94 10.39 2.03
C GLY A 78 4.59 11.68 1.29
N GLY A 79 5.53 12.61 1.26
CA GLY A 79 5.37 13.92 0.63
C GLY A 79 6.56 14.30 -0.25
N ASP A 80 6.61 15.57 -0.64
CA ASP A 80 7.63 16.10 -1.56
C ASP A 80 9.06 16.01 -0.98
N ASN A 81 9.18 15.87 0.35
CA ASN A 81 10.46 15.69 1.05
C ASN A 81 10.85 14.22 1.26
N GLY A 82 10.11 13.27 0.66
CA GLY A 82 10.37 11.84 0.77
C GLY A 82 9.36 11.09 1.65
N PRO A 83 9.71 9.86 2.08
CA PRO A 83 8.81 9.00 2.83
C PRO A 83 8.51 9.56 4.22
N ALA A 84 7.26 9.43 4.67
CA ALA A 84 6.87 9.84 6.03
C ALA A 84 7.21 8.78 7.11
N ILE A 85 7.44 7.53 6.70
CA ILE A 85 7.79 6.41 7.56
C ILE A 85 9.03 5.74 6.98
N ILE A 86 10.05 5.54 7.80
CA ILE A 86 11.25 4.75 7.47
C ILE A 86 11.26 3.52 8.40
N PRO A 87 11.33 2.28 7.88
CA PRO A 87 11.33 1.04 8.67
C PRO A 87 12.56 0.86 9.56
#